data_AF-A0A1G0WAT3-F1
#
_entry.id   AF-A0A1G0WAT3-F1
#
_cell.length_a   1.000
_cell.length_b   1.000
_cell.length_c   1.000
_cell.angle_alpha   90.00
_cell.angle_beta   90.00
_cell.angle_gamma   90.00
#
_symmetry.space_group_name_H-M   'P 1'
#
loop_
_entity.id
_entity.type
_entity.pdbx_description
1 polymer ?
#
loop_
_entity_poly.entity_id
_entity_poly.type
_entity_poly.pdbx_seq_one_letter_code
_entity_poly.pdbx_strand_id
1 'polypeptide(L)'
;MISHNKELSASFLIKNKDLLNWKTISANHKLSESFIDNYKHLVYWGIISEHQSLSEKFIEKYKHLVDWKKISEHQNLSEKFIEKYKNKVDWKLISLYQNLSEKFIEQHKNKVDWSVISHTQKLSKKFIDKHKDLINWEELALV
;
A
#
# COMPACT_ATOMS: atom_id res chain seq x y z
N MET A 1 16.91 4.50 29.70
CA MET A 1 17.50 4.30 28.37
C MET A 1 18.04 2.88 28.31
N ILE A 2 17.37 1.97 27.60
CA ILE A 2 17.97 0.69 27.23
C ILE A 2 18.56 0.88 25.85
N SER A 3 19.88 1.04 25.82
CA SER A 3 20.70 1.22 24.63
C SER A 3 20.72 -0.06 23.79
N HIS A 4 20.49 0.12 22.48
CA HIS A 4 21.05 -0.60 21.35
C HIS A 4 21.53 -2.06 21.57
N ASN A 5 20.87 -2.97 20.86
CA ASN A 5 21.45 -4.22 20.35
C ASN A 5 21.62 -5.43 21.29
N LYS A 6 20.75 -5.61 22.29
CA LYS A 6 20.44 -6.95 22.80
C LYS A 6 19.14 -7.44 22.19
N GLU A 7 19.31 -8.06 21.03
CA GLU A 7 18.40 -8.89 20.25
C GLU A 7 16.95 -9.02 20.76
N LEU A 8 16.05 -8.57 19.89
CA LEU A 8 14.71 -9.12 19.69
C LEU A 8 14.79 -10.62 19.28
N SER A 9 15.53 -11.44 20.01
CA SER A 9 15.52 -12.88 19.78
C SER A 9 14.10 -13.37 20.02
N ALA A 10 13.64 -14.34 19.21
CA ALA A 10 12.30 -14.88 19.34
C ALA A 10 12.01 -15.35 20.78
N SER A 11 13.02 -15.86 21.49
CA SER A 11 12.91 -16.29 22.88
C SER A 11 12.69 -15.13 23.87
N PHE A 12 13.34 -13.98 23.68
CA PHE A 12 13.10 -12.79 24.50
C PHE A 12 11.67 -12.24 24.29
N LEU A 13 11.22 -12.21 23.04
CA LEU A 13 9.88 -11.76 22.66
C LEU A 13 8.78 -12.65 23.20
N ILE A 14 8.94 -13.97 23.09
CA ILE A 14 7.99 -14.95 23.63
C ILE A 14 7.85 -14.77 25.14
N LYS A 15 8.97 -14.61 25.85
CA LYS A 15 8.98 -14.52 27.31
C LYS A 15 8.39 -13.21 27.85
N ASN A 16 8.43 -12.12 27.06
CA ASN A 16 8.03 -10.79 27.52
C ASN A 16 6.84 -10.21 26.74
N LYS A 17 6.13 -11.00 25.92
CA LYS A 17 5.09 -10.51 25.00
C LYS A 17 4.05 -9.59 25.65
N ASP A 18 3.71 -9.83 26.92
CA ASP A 18 2.68 -9.09 27.65
C ASP A 18 3.21 -7.77 28.25
N LEU A 19 4.54 -7.59 28.30
CA LEU A 19 5.22 -6.37 28.75
C LEU A 19 5.62 -5.46 27.58
N LEU A 20 5.45 -5.94 26.34
CA LEU A 20 5.88 -5.22 25.14
C LEU A 20 4.79 -4.28 24.62
N ASN A 21 5.20 -3.08 24.22
CA ASN A 21 4.33 -2.15 23.51
C ASN A 21 4.26 -2.53 22.02
N TRP A 22 3.28 -3.36 21.68
CA TRP A 22 3.06 -3.85 20.32
C TRP A 22 2.75 -2.76 19.30
N LYS A 23 2.19 -1.62 19.73
CA LYS A 23 2.00 -0.45 18.87
C LYS A 23 3.35 0.11 18.42
N THR A 24 4.26 0.34 19.37
CA THR A 24 5.63 0.83 19.09
C THR A 24 6.43 -0.18 18.26
N ILE A 25 6.30 -1.48 18.54
CA ILE A 25 6.95 -2.52 17.75
C ILE A 25 6.45 -2.50 16.30
N SER A 26 5.13 -2.43 16.10
CA SER A 26 4.52 -2.40 14.76
C SER A 26 4.93 -1.17 13.94
N ALA A 27 5.15 -0.02 14.59
CA ALA A 27 5.42 1.26 13.92
C ALA A 27 6.92 1.52 13.69
N ASN A 28 7.77 1.22 14.67
CA ASN A 28 9.12 1.79 14.72
C ASN A 28 10.24 0.81 14.36
N HIS A 29 9.91 -0.44 14.05
CA HIS A 29 10.88 -1.46 13.66
C HIS A 29 10.57 -1.98 12.26
N LYS A 30 11.60 -2.32 11.48
CA LYS A 30 11.44 -3.06 10.23
C LYS A 30 11.21 -4.53 10.57
N LEU A 31 9.95 -4.96 10.55
CA LEU A 31 9.56 -6.32 10.89
C LEU A 31 9.58 -7.20 9.64
N SER A 32 10.09 -8.43 9.75
CA SER A 32 9.94 -9.42 8.68
C SER A 32 8.50 -9.92 8.62
N GLU A 33 8.05 -10.33 7.44
CA GLU A 33 6.74 -10.97 7.28
C GLU A 33 6.58 -12.20 8.18
N SER A 34 7.63 -13.01 8.35
CA SER A 34 7.62 -14.17 9.26
C SER A 34 7.41 -13.77 10.72
N PHE A 35 7.94 -12.63 11.15
CA PHE A 35 7.69 -12.10 12.48
C PHE A 35 6.22 -11.72 12.64
N ILE A 36 5.69 -10.96 11.69
CA ILE A 36 4.30 -10.52 11.68
C ILE A 36 3.37 -11.75 11.67
N ASP A 37 3.72 -12.79 10.92
CA ASP A 37 2.99 -14.07 10.87
C ASP A 37 2.86 -14.74 12.24
N ASN A 38 4.00 -14.84 12.94
CA ASN A 38 4.11 -15.48 14.25
C ASN A 38 3.35 -14.71 15.34
N TYR A 39 3.26 -13.38 15.20
CA TYR A 39 2.62 -12.50 16.18
C TYR A 39 1.39 -11.78 15.65
N LYS A 40 0.71 -12.35 14.64
CA LYS A 40 -0.44 -11.79 13.93
C LYS A 40 -1.62 -11.35 14.81
N HIS A 41 -1.72 -11.91 16.01
CA HIS A 41 -2.77 -11.61 16.99
C HIS A 41 -2.40 -10.47 17.96
N LEU A 42 -1.14 -10.02 17.93
CA LEU A 42 -0.61 -8.98 18.82
C LEU A 42 -0.27 -7.68 18.06
N VAL A 43 0.12 -7.81 16.78
CA VAL A 43 0.43 -6.65 15.93
C VAL A 43 -0.81 -5.83 15.60
N TYR A 44 -0.59 -4.54 15.32
CA TYR A 44 -1.65 -3.62 14.91
C TYR A 44 -1.72 -3.53 13.39
N TRP A 45 -2.70 -4.18 12.78
CA TRP A 45 -2.76 -4.35 11.32
C TRP A 45 -2.83 -3.05 10.51
N GLY A 46 -3.47 -1.99 11.02
CA GLY A 46 -3.42 -0.68 10.36
C GLY A 46 -2.00 -0.11 10.29
N ILE A 47 -1.26 -0.20 11.40
CA ILE A 47 0.14 0.24 11.49
C ILE A 47 1.04 -0.64 10.61
N ILE A 48 0.82 -1.95 10.62
CA ILE A 48 1.54 -2.88 9.75
C ILE A 48 1.33 -2.55 8.27
N SER A 49 0.07 -2.27 7.88
CA SER A 49 -0.29 -1.95 6.49
C SER A 49 0.34 -0.63 6.01
N GLU A 50 0.59 0.30 6.91
CA GLU A 50 1.14 1.63 6.64
C GLU A 50 2.68 1.67 6.67
N HIS A 51 3.30 1.08 7.68
CA HIS A 51 4.72 1.31 7.97
C HIS A 51 5.62 0.14 7.57
N GLN A 52 5.08 -1.04 7.28
CA GLN A 52 5.87 -2.20 6.87
C GLN A 52 5.83 -2.38 5.36
N SER A 53 6.91 -2.88 4.78
CA SER A 53 6.95 -3.30 3.38
C SER A 53 6.42 -4.73 3.28
N LEU A 54 5.26 -4.89 2.66
CA LEU A 54 4.56 -6.17 2.56
C LEU A 54 4.52 -6.63 1.11
N SER A 55 4.85 -7.90 0.89
CA SER A 55 4.65 -8.55 -0.39
C SER A 55 3.16 -8.78 -0.66
N GLU A 56 2.77 -8.77 -1.92
CA GLU A 56 1.40 -9.08 -2.35
C GLU A 56 0.92 -10.45 -1.83
N LYS A 57 1.81 -11.45 -1.76
CA LYS A 57 1.47 -12.77 -1.22
C LYS A 57 1.10 -12.69 0.26
N PHE A 58 1.80 -11.87 1.02
CA PHE A 58 1.51 -11.67 2.44
C PHE A 58 0.22 -10.87 2.64
N ILE A 59 0.01 -9.81 1.87
CA ILE A 59 -1.24 -9.04 1.86
C ILE A 59 -2.42 -9.95 1.53
N GLU A 60 -2.27 -10.85 0.54
CA GLU A 60 -3.29 -11.83 0.19
C GLU A 60 -3.58 -12.81 1.33
N LYS A 61 -2.55 -13.34 1.99
CA LYS A 61 -2.70 -14.23 3.16
C LYS A 61 -3.52 -13.57 4.26
N TYR A 62 -3.38 -12.26 4.43
CA TYR A 62 -4.01 -11.47 5.50
C TYR A 62 -5.05 -10.45 5.02
N LYS A 63 -5.66 -10.68 3.85
CA LYS A 63 -6.61 -9.78 3.17
C LYS A 63 -7.84 -9.33 4.00
N HIS A 64 -8.13 -10.04 5.08
CA HIS A 64 -9.23 -9.75 6.01
C HIS A 64 -8.80 -8.92 7.23
N LEU A 65 -7.49 -8.73 7.44
CA LEU A 65 -6.94 -8.01 8.58
C LEU A 65 -6.26 -6.70 8.16
N VAL A 66 -5.63 -6.66 6.98
CA VAL A 66 -4.97 -5.46 6.47
C VAL A 66 -5.95 -4.31 6.25
N ASP A 67 -5.45 -3.09 6.42
CA ASP A 67 -6.18 -1.87 6.08
C ASP A 67 -5.98 -1.56 4.60
N TRP A 68 -7.03 -1.76 3.80
CA TRP A 68 -6.96 -1.61 2.34
C TRP A 68 -6.66 -0.18 1.87
N LYS A 69 -7.02 0.83 2.66
CA LYS A 69 -6.68 2.22 2.35
C LYS A 69 -5.17 2.41 2.46
N LYS A 70 -4.59 1.94 3.58
CA LYS A 70 -3.14 1.98 3.82
C LYS A 70 -2.35 1.10 2.83
N ILE A 71 -2.89 -0.07 2.46
CA ILE A 71 -2.30 -0.90 1.42
C ILE A 71 -2.25 -0.16 0.07
N SER A 72 -3.33 0.53 -0.31
CA SER A 72 -3.41 1.26 -1.58
C SER A 72 -2.45 2.45 -1.65
N GLU A 73 -2.16 3.07 -0.50
CA GLU A 73 -1.30 4.25 -0.37
C GLU A 73 0.19 3.90 -0.25
N HIS A 74 0.54 2.93 0.60
CA HIS A 74 1.93 2.75 1.04
C HIS A 74 2.64 1.55 0.42
N GLN A 75 1.91 0.61 -0.20
CA GLN A 75 2.49 -0.57 -0.80
C GLN A 75 2.68 -0.38 -2.30
N ASN A 76 3.70 -1.03 -2.87
CA ASN A 76 3.88 -1.11 -4.31
C ASN A 76 3.07 -2.29 -4.85
N LEU A 77 1.98 -2.00 -5.54
CA LEU A 77 1.02 -2.99 -6.01
C LEU A 77 1.08 -3.13 -7.53
N SER A 78 1.15 -4.37 -8.00
CA SER A 78 1.00 -4.68 -9.41
C SER A 78 -0.44 -4.51 -9.87
N GLU A 79 -0.63 -4.13 -11.13
CA GLU A 79 -1.95 -4.05 -11.77
C GLU A 79 -2.74 -5.36 -11.64
N LYS A 80 -2.07 -6.52 -11.72
CA LYS A 80 -2.71 -7.83 -11.55
C LYS A 80 -3.30 -7.99 -10.14
N PHE A 81 -2.59 -7.50 -9.12
CA PHE A 81 -3.07 -7.54 -7.75
C PHE A 81 -4.21 -6.56 -7.52
N ILE A 82 -4.09 -5.34 -8.06
CA ILE A 82 -5.13 -4.31 -8.01
C ILE A 82 -6.41 -4.84 -8.67
N GLU A 83 -6.32 -5.48 -9.84
CA GLU A 83 -7.48 -6.06 -10.52
C GLU A 83 -8.14 -7.17 -9.71
N LYS A 84 -7.33 -8.06 -9.11
CA LYS A 84 -7.83 -9.14 -8.24
C LYS A 84 -8.61 -8.59 -7.03
N TYR A 85 -8.21 -7.43 -6.51
CA TYR A 85 -8.80 -6.80 -5.33
C TYR A 85 -9.49 -5.47 -5.62
N LYS A 86 -10.00 -5.29 -6.85
CA LYS A 86 -10.62 -4.05 -7.36
C LYS A 86 -11.82 -3.49 -6.58
N ASN A 87 -12.40 -4.32 -5.71
CA ASN A 87 -13.54 -3.95 -4.85
C ASN A 87 -13.11 -3.65 -3.40
N LYS A 88 -11.81 -3.73 -3.10
CA LYS A 88 -11.24 -3.48 -1.77
C LYS A 88 -10.27 -2.31 -1.77
N VAL A 89 -9.48 -2.15 -2.83
CA VAL A 89 -8.56 -1.03 -2.98
C VAL A 89 -9.29 0.32 -3.06
N ASP A 90 -8.62 1.37 -2.60
CA ASP A 90 -9.09 2.74 -2.74
C ASP A 90 -8.60 3.31 -4.08
N TRP A 91 -9.52 3.51 -5.01
CA TRP A 91 -9.16 3.92 -6.38
C TRP A 91 -8.53 5.29 -6.48
N LYS A 92 -8.82 6.21 -5.56
CA LYS A 92 -8.19 7.52 -5.52
C LYS A 92 -6.73 7.38 -5.12
N LEU A 93 -6.45 6.58 -4.09
CA LEU A 93 -5.08 6.30 -3.65
C LEU A 93 -4.31 5.47 -4.67
N ILE A 94 -4.96 4.50 -5.34
CA ILE A 94 -4.35 3.77 -6.45
C ILE A 94 -3.93 4.73 -7.57
N SER A 95 -4.81 5.67 -7.94
CA SER A 95 -4.50 6.67 -8.99
C SER A 95 -3.34 7.60 -8.60
N LEU A 96 -3.21 7.90 -7.31
CA LEU A 96 -2.21 8.83 -6.78
C LEU A 96 -0.83 8.18 -6.60
N TYR A 97 -0.78 6.98 -6.03
CA TYR A 97 0.47 6.39 -5.53
C TYR A 97 1.02 5.25 -6.38
N GLN A 98 0.19 4.63 -7.23
CA GLN A 98 0.62 3.50 -8.06
C GLN A 98 1.01 3.99 -9.46
N ASN A 99 1.99 3.32 -10.06
CA ASN A 99 2.34 3.54 -11.46
C ASN A 99 1.45 2.66 -12.34
N LEU A 100 0.55 3.29 -13.10
CA LEU A 100 -0.47 2.59 -13.88
C LEU A 100 -0.17 2.74 -15.37
N SER A 101 -0.27 1.64 -16.10
CA SER A 101 -0.22 1.65 -17.55
C SER A 101 -1.49 2.25 -18.12
N GLU A 102 -1.36 2.92 -19.28
CA GLU A 102 -2.50 3.42 -20.05
C GLU A 102 -3.56 2.34 -20.33
N LYS A 103 -3.12 1.10 -20.58
CA LYS A 103 -4.03 -0.03 -20.80
C LYS A 103 -4.90 -0.29 -19.56
N PHE A 104 -4.30 -0.25 -18.38
CA PHE A 104 -5.02 -0.46 -17.13
C PHE A 104 -5.95 0.71 -16.81
N ILE A 105 -5.48 1.94 -17.01
CA ILE A 105 -6.29 3.16 -16.86
C ILE A 105 -7.52 3.07 -17.78
N GLU A 106 -7.35 2.69 -19.04
CA GLU A 106 -8.46 2.54 -20.00
C GLU A 106 -9.48 1.49 -19.55
N GLN A 107 -9.01 0.33 -19.07
CA GLN A 107 -9.86 -0.74 -18.55
C GLN A 107 -10.68 -0.30 -17.33
N HIS A 108 -10.15 0.63 -16.52
CA HIS A 108 -10.76 1.11 -15.29
C HIS A 108 -11.14 2.59 -15.31
N LYS A 109 -11.39 3.15 -16.49
CA LYS A 109 -11.68 4.58 -16.69
C LYS A 109 -12.82 5.14 -15.83
N ASN A 110 -13.77 4.31 -15.41
CA ASN A 110 -14.89 4.73 -14.58
C ASN A 110 -14.61 4.65 -13.06
N LYS A 111 -13.41 4.20 -12.67
CA LYS A 111 -13.01 4.03 -11.27
C LYS A 111 -11.83 4.91 -10.89
N VAL A 112 -10.88 5.11 -11.81
CA VAL A 112 -9.73 5.98 -11.57
C VAL A 112 -10.17 7.43 -11.41
N ASP A 113 -9.39 8.19 -10.65
CA ASP A 113 -9.58 9.64 -10.50
C ASP A 113 -8.82 10.36 -11.61
N TRP A 114 -9.54 10.82 -12.64
CA TRP A 114 -8.92 11.45 -13.81
C TRP A 114 -8.16 12.73 -13.51
N SER A 115 -8.57 13.49 -12.49
CA SER A 115 -7.81 14.68 -12.08
C SER A 115 -6.45 14.27 -11.53
N VAL A 116 -6.41 13.21 -10.72
CA VAL A 116 -5.16 12.66 -10.19
C VAL A 116 -4.32 12.03 -11.30
N ILE A 117 -4.92 11.19 -12.15
CA ILE A 117 -4.22 10.53 -13.26
C ILE A 117 -3.53 11.55 -14.17
N SER A 118 -4.20 12.67 -14.47
CA SER A 118 -3.65 13.74 -15.31
C SER A 118 -2.41 14.40 -14.70
N HIS A 119 -2.32 14.45 -13.37
CA HIS A 119 -1.21 15.06 -12.63
C HIS A 119 -0.06 14.07 -12.36
N THR A 120 -0.37 12.80 -12.09
CA THR A 120 0.60 11.85 -11.53
C THR A 120 1.15 10.84 -12.53
N GLN A 121 0.41 10.52 -13.59
CA GLN A 121 0.79 9.46 -14.52
C GLN A 121 1.48 10.02 -15.76
N LYS A 122 2.46 9.28 -16.29
CA LYS A 122 3.09 9.61 -17.58
C LYS A 122 2.23 9.07 -18.71
N LEU A 123 1.45 9.95 -19.33
CA LEU A 123 0.55 9.61 -20.42
C LEU A 123 1.13 10.02 -21.78
N SER A 124 0.94 9.19 -22.79
CA SER A 124 1.26 9.50 -24.17
C SER A 124 0.25 10.51 -24.74
N LYS A 125 0.72 11.33 -25.68
CA LYS A 125 -0.14 12.28 -26.39
C LYS A 125 -1.37 11.61 -27.01
N LYS A 126 -1.21 10.43 -27.60
CA LYS A 126 -2.31 9.67 -28.20
C LYS A 126 -3.38 9.31 -27.17
N PHE A 127 -2.97 8.95 -25.96
CA PHE A 127 -3.90 8.63 -24.88
C PHE A 127 -4.63 9.88 -24.39
N ILE A 128 -3.89 10.98 -24.18
CA ILE A 128 -4.45 12.28 -23.81
C ILE A 128 -5.48 12.74 -24.85
N ASP A 129 -5.14 12.72 -26.14
CA ASP A 129 -6.04 13.14 -27.23
C ASP A 129 -7.32 12.31 -27.28
N LYS A 130 -7.22 10.99 -27.02
CA LYS A 130 -8.36 10.08 -26.98
C LYS A 130 -9.29 10.36 -25.79
N HIS A 131 -8.74 10.81 -24.66
CA HIS A 131 -9.48 11.04 -23.40
C HIS A 131 -9.59 12.52 -23.05
N LYS A 132 -9.47 13.42 -24.02
CA LYS A 132 -9.42 14.87 -23.85
C LYS A 132 -10.53 15.46 -22.97
N ASP A 133 -11.72 14.85 -22.96
CA ASP A 133 -12.87 15.33 -22.19
C ASP A 133 -12.82 14.92 -20.70
N LEU A 134 -11.93 13.97 -20.36
CA LEU A 134 -11.72 13.49 -18.99
C LEU A 134 -10.41 14.03 -18.39
N ILE A 135 -9.46 14.39 -19.25
CA ILE A 135 -8.17 14.94 -18.85
C ILE A 135 -8.36 16.32 -18.21
N ASN A 136 -7.72 16.54 -17.07
CA ASN A 136 -7.61 17.86 -16.48
C ASN A 136 -6.44 18.61 -17.12
N TRP A 137 -6.77 19.55 -18.02
CA TRP A 137 -5.80 20.31 -18.80
C TRP A 137 -5.06 21.39 -17.99
N GLU A 138 -5.65 21.90 -16.92
CA GLU A 138 -5.00 22.89 -16.04
C GLU A 138 -3.79 22.28 -15.32
N GLU A 139 -3.87 20.99 -15.02
CA GLU A 139 -2.83 20.23 -14.31
C GLU A 139 -1.72 19.72 -15.24
N LEU A 140 -2.03 19.43 -16.51
CA LEU A 140 -1.03 19.00 -17.50
C LEU A 140 -0.03 20.10 -17.88
N ALA A 141 -0.38 21.37 -17.69
CA ALA A 141 0.48 22.50 -18.04
C ALA A 141 1.62 22.76 -17.04
N LEU A 142 1.66 22.04 -15.92
CA LEU A 142 2.64 22.21 -14.83
C LEU A 142 3.75 21.15 -14.82
N VAL A 143 3.77 20.23 -15.79
CA VAL A 143 4.74 19.12 -15.92
C VAL A 143 5.59 19.29 -17.18
#